data_AF-V9FVX1-F1
#
_entry.id   AF-V9FVX1-F1
#
_cell.length_a   1.000
_cell.length_b   1.000
_cell.length_c   1.000
_cell.angle_alpha   90.00
_cell.angle_beta   90.00
_cell.angle_gamma   90.00
#
_symmetry.space_group_name_H-M   'P 1'
#
loop_
_entity.id
_entity.type
_entity.pdbx_description
1 polymer ?
#
loop_
_entity_poly.entity_id
_entity_poly.type
_entity_poly.pdbx_seq_one_letter_code
_entity_poly.pdbx_strand_id
1 'polypeptide(L)'
;MLTVIPHEKIEDEGIKYVEAKIKGMCESKTVSYSEVVWRLFWSYFRNTWLKTFKPSVWNVYGLDTGMVSRTNNPLERFNREINAELTSPHPSLPSFVGIIQTLSKRYVDQIDDMTKSRAKNPRRRTREPLNLPVPVELQGSTDAETLEL
;
A
#
# COMPACT_ATOMS: atom_id res chain seq x y z
N MET A 1 -6.23 8.16 -0.52
CA MET A 1 -5.22 7.17 -0.06
C MET A 1 -4.79 6.39 -1.30
N LEU A 2 -3.49 6.25 -1.60
CA LEU A 2 -3.01 5.66 -2.88
C LEU A 2 -3.34 4.16 -3.05
N THR A 3 -3.71 3.50 -1.97
CA THR A 3 -4.00 2.06 -1.92
C THR A 3 -5.41 1.70 -2.39
N VAL A 4 -6.24 2.67 -2.75
CA VAL A 4 -7.66 2.48 -3.11
C VAL A 4 -8.05 3.20 -4.40
N ILE A 5 -7.06 3.58 -5.22
CA ILE A 5 -7.30 4.21 -6.52
C ILE A 5 -6.91 3.23 -7.64
N PRO A 6 -7.51 3.33 -8.84
CA PRO A 6 -7.16 2.48 -9.98
C PRO A 6 -5.66 2.48 -10.22
N HIS A 7 -5.09 1.31 -10.52
CA HIS A 7 -3.63 1.14 -10.66
C HIS A 7 -3.02 2.11 -11.67
N GLU A 8 -3.71 2.31 -12.80
CA GLU A 8 -3.31 3.19 -13.90
C GLU A 8 -3.25 4.66 -13.46
N LYS A 9 -4.04 5.04 -12.46
CA LYS A 9 -4.12 6.42 -11.96
C LYS A 9 -3.13 6.73 -10.84
N ILE A 10 -2.39 5.74 -10.33
CA ILE A 10 -1.52 5.95 -9.17
C ILE A 10 -0.38 6.92 -9.50
N GLU A 11 0.32 6.69 -10.61
CA GLU A 11 1.55 7.43 -10.94
C GLU A 11 1.26 8.90 -11.30
N ASP A 12 0.20 9.14 -12.07
CA ASP A 12 -0.12 10.46 -12.57
C ASP A 12 -1.06 11.23 -11.63
N GLU A 13 -2.31 10.78 -11.48
CA GLU A 13 -3.33 11.51 -10.72
C GLU A 13 -3.14 11.33 -9.21
N GLY A 14 -2.77 10.12 -8.77
CA GLY A 14 -2.65 9.75 -7.37
C GLY A 14 -1.52 10.49 -6.66
N ILE A 15 -0.30 10.45 -7.23
CA ILE A 15 0.85 11.15 -6.66
C ILE A 15 0.59 12.66 -6.62
N LYS A 16 0.09 13.27 -7.70
CA LYS A 16 -0.27 14.70 -7.74
C LYS A 16 -1.27 15.08 -6.65
N TYR A 17 -2.31 14.27 -6.45
CA TYR A 17 -3.28 14.48 -5.39
C TYR A 17 -2.63 14.47 -4.00
N VAL A 18 -1.74 13.51 -3.73
CA VAL A 18 -1.06 13.42 -2.43
C VAL A 18 -0.08 14.58 -2.24
N GLU A 19 0.65 14.97 -3.29
CA GLU A 19 1.52 16.15 -3.26
C GLU A 19 0.74 17.43 -2.92
N ALA A 20 -0.39 17.68 -3.60
CA ALA A 20 -1.25 18.83 -3.33
C ALA A 20 -1.77 18.81 -1.88
N LYS A 21 -2.18 17.65 -1.39
CA LYS A 21 -2.64 17.48 0.00
C LYS A 21 -1.54 17.75 1.02
N ILE A 22 -0.32 17.28 0.77
CA ILE A 22 0.83 17.54 1.64
C ILE A 22 1.21 19.01 1.63
N LYS A 23 1.22 19.67 0.46
CA LYS A 23 1.46 21.11 0.35
C LYS A 23 0.44 21.91 1.17
N GLY A 24 -0.85 21.62 1.02
CA GLY A 24 -1.91 22.26 1.82
C GLY A 24 -1.78 21.99 3.33
N MET A 25 -1.34 20.80 3.73
CA MET A 25 -1.05 20.51 5.14
C MET A 25 0.15 21.30 5.67
N CYS A 26 1.22 21.44 4.90
CA CYS A 26 2.38 22.25 5.23
C CYS A 26 2.00 23.72 5.44
N GLU A 27 1.19 24.28 4.55
CA GLU A 27 0.63 25.63 4.67
C GLU A 27 -0.19 25.80 5.96
N SER A 28 -1.12 24.88 6.24
CA SER A 28 -1.96 24.95 7.44
C SER A 28 -1.17 24.84 8.76
N LYS A 29 -0.02 24.14 8.74
CA LYS A 29 0.82 23.91 9.92
C LYS A 29 2.00 24.88 10.00
N THR A 30 2.11 25.84 9.07
CA THR A 30 3.23 26.78 8.97
C THR A 30 4.59 26.06 8.92
N VAL A 31 4.67 24.93 8.21
CA VAL A 31 5.90 24.15 8.00
C VAL A 31 6.33 24.32 6.55
N SER A 32 7.60 24.65 6.32
CA SER A 32 8.14 24.79 4.96
C SER A 32 8.12 23.47 4.20
N TYR A 33 7.55 23.48 2.99
CA TYR A 33 7.57 22.34 2.09
C TYR A 33 8.95 22.19 1.42
N SER A 34 9.63 21.06 1.61
CA SER A 34 10.93 20.80 0.98
C SER A 34 10.78 20.05 -0.34
N GLU A 35 10.86 20.77 -1.46
CA GLU A 35 10.74 20.13 -2.79
C GLU A 35 11.80 19.06 -3.04
N VAL A 36 13.02 19.26 -2.53
CA VAL A 36 14.14 18.32 -2.73
C VAL A 36 13.85 16.99 -2.04
N VAL A 37 13.41 17.02 -0.79
CA VAL A 37 13.11 15.80 -0.01
C VAL A 37 11.92 15.07 -0.60
N TRP A 38 10.86 15.78 -0.97
CA TRP A 38 9.68 15.17 -1.58
C TRP A 38 9.97 14.56 -2.95
N ARG A 39 10.80 15.22 -3.78
CA ARG A 39 11.25 14.64 -5.05
C ARG A 39 12.04 13.34 -4.85
N LEU A 40 12.94 13.29 -3.86
CA LEU A 40 13.68 12.07 -3.52
C LEU A 40 12.73 10.96 -3.04
N PHE A 41 11.78 11.30 -2.17
CA PHE A 41 10.77 10.36 -1.69
C PHE A 41 9.95 9.78 -2.86
N TRP A 42 9.46 10.60 -3.78
CA TRP A 42 8.67 10.10 -4.91
C TRP A 42 9.50 9.30 -5.90
N SER A 43 10.78 9.61 -6.08
CA SER A 43 11.69 8.76 -6.86
C SER A 43 11.85 7.38 -6.22
N TYR A 44 12.08 7.35 -4.90
CA TYR A 44 12.09 6.10 -4.12
C TYR A 44 10.74 5.36 -4.24
N PHE A 45 9.63 6.06 -4.07
CA PHE A 45 8.29 5.48 -4.14
C PHE A 45 8.03 4.82 -5.49
N ARG A 46 8.32 5.48 -6.61
CA ARG A 46 8.16 4.88 -7.94
C ARG A 46 9.02 3.63 -8.10
N ASN A 47 10.29 3.69 -7.71
CA ASN A 47 11.18 2.54 -7.84
C ASN A 47 10.78 1.37 -6.96
N THR A 48 10.34 1.61 -5.72
CA THR A 48 9.98 0.54 -4.78
C THR A 48 8.55 0.06 -4.97
N TRP A 49 7.56 0.97 -5.03
CA TRP A 49 6.13 0.65 -4.94
C TRP A 49 5.40 0.65 -6.27
N LEU A 50 6.04 1.04 -7.38
CA LEU A 50 5.49 0.82 -8.72
C LEU A 50 6.28 -0.23 -9.50
N LYS A 51 7.62 -0.20 -9.41
CA LYS A 51 8.48 -1.14 -10.14
C LYS A 51 8.75 -2.44 -9.38
N THR A 52 9.34 -2.37 -8.18
CA THR A 52 9.71 -3.58 -7.41
C THR A 52 8.47 -4.32 -6.87
N PHE A 53 7.56 -3.59 -6.23
CA PHE A 53 6.30 -4.12 -5.71
C PHE A 53 5.16 -3.56 -6.55
N LYS A 54 4.69 -4.31 -7.55
CA LYS A 54 3.59 -3.88 -8.43
C LYS A 54 2.35 -3.50 -7.61
N PRO A 55 1.56 -2.50 -8.05
CA PRO A 55 0.31 -2.11 -7.38
C PRO A 55 -0.63 -3.26 -7.04
N SER A 56 -0.66 -4.31 -7.86
CA SER A 56 -1.46 -5.53 -7.62
C SER A 56 -1.16 -6.25 -6.29
N VAL A 57 -0.01 -5.98 -5.66
CA VAL A 57 0.41 -6.62 -4.40
C VAL A 57 -0.07 -5.85 -3.17
N TRP A 58 -0.26 -4.53 -3.27
CA TRP A 58 -0.49 -3.67 -2.11
C TRP A 58 -1.73 -2.78 -2.24
N ASN A 59 -2.24 -2.55 -3.44
CA ASN A 59 -3.44 -1.77 -3.69
C ASN A 59 -4.65 -2.72 -3.62
N VAL A 60 -5.70 -2.26 -2.93
CA VAL A 60 -6.92 -3.03 -2.65
C VAL A 60 -8.11 -2.55 -3.49
N TYR A 61 -7.88 -1.64 -4.44
CA TYR A 61 -8.89 -1.19 -5.39
C TYR A 61 -9.46 -2.38 -6.18
N GLY A 62 -10.77 -2.54 -6.14
CA GLY A 62 -11.47 -3.65 -6.80
C GLY A 62 -11.40 -5.00 -6.07
N LEU A 63 -10.76 -5.09 -4.90
CA LEU A 63 -10.84 -6.29 -4.06
C LEU A 63 -12.18 -6.33 -3.32
N ASP A 64 -12.87 -7.48 -3.40
CA ASP A 64 -14.10 -7.71 -2.65
C ASP A 64 -13.82 -7.70 -1.13
N THR A 65 -14.59 -6.90 -0.40
CA THR A 65 -14.62 -6.84 1.07
C THR A 65 -14.72 -8.23 1.72
N GLY A 66 -15.45 -9.17 1.09
CA GLY A 66 -15.59 -10.56 1.53
C GLY A 66 -14.32 -11.41 1.37
N MET A 67 -13.38 -10.97 0.54
CA MET A 67 -12.05 -11.58 0.37
C MET A 67 -11.04 -11.02 1.39
N VAL A 68 -11.12 -9.71 1.68
CA VAL A 68 -10.24 -9.01 2.63
C VAL A 68 -10.59 -9.38 4.09
N SER A 69 -11.87 -9.66 4.38
CA SER A 69 -12.33 -10.13 5.69
C SER A 69 -11.92 -11.56 6.07
N ARG A 70 -11.23 -12.28 5.17
CA ARG A 70 -10.71 -13.63 5.42
C ARG A 70 -9.55 -13.69 6.43
N THR A 71 -8.93 -12.55 6.76
CA THR A 71 -7.83 -12.49 7.72
C THR A 71 -8.15 -11.58 8.90
N ASN A 72 -8.29 -12.20 10.07
CA ASN A 72 -8.18 -11.52 11.36
C ASN A 72 -6.82 -10.78 11.38
N ASN A 73 -6.89 -9.45 11.52
CA ASN A 73 -5.81 -8.46 11.53
C ASN A 73 -4.42 -8.93 11.00
N PRO A 74 -4.08 -8.69 9.72
CA PRO A 74 -2.78 -9.06 9.15
C PRO A 74 -1.61 -8.41 9.90
N LEU A 75 -1.81 -7.24 10.52
CA LEU A 75 -0.79 -6.59 11.34
C LEU A 75 -0.52 -7.36 12.63
N GLU A 76 -1.57 -7.83 13.32
CA GLU A 76 -1.40 -8.67 14.51
C GLU A 76 -0.74 -10.00 14.18
N ARG A 77 -1.12 -10.62 13.05
CA ARG A 77 -0.47 -11.85 12.60
C ARG A 77 1.01 -11.63 12.33
N PHE A 78 1.34 -10.58 11.59
CA PHE A 78 2.71 -10.21 11.28
C PHE A 78 3.50 -9.89 12.56
N ASN A 79 2.92 -9.15 13.50
CA ASN A 79 3.54 -8.86 14.79
C ASN A 79 3.80 -10.12 15.62
N ARG A 80 2.88 -11.10 15.61
CA ARG A 80 3.12 -12.40 16.28
C ARG A 80 4.24 -13.18 15.61
N GLU A 81 4.29 -13.21 14.28
CA GLU A 81 5.31 -13.94 13.54
C GLU A 81 6.69 -13.30 13.71
N ILE A 82 6.79 -11.97 13.71
CA ILE A 82 8.02 -11.26 14.08
C ILE A 82 8.44 -11.63 15.51
N ASN A 83 7.53 -11.56 16.48
CA ASN A 83 7.84 -11.88 17.87
C ASN A 83 8.23 -13.34 18.09
N ALA A 84 7.79 -14.26 17.23
CA ALA A 84 8.19 -15.67 17.28
C ALA A 84 9.60 -15.90 16.71
N GLU A 85 9.98 -15.16 15.66
CA GLU A 85 11.31 -15.25 15.03
C GLU A 85 12.37 -14.45 15.81
N LEU A 86 11.97 -13.34 16.44
CA LEU A 86 12.81 -12.56 17.34
C LEU A 86 12.89 -13.22 18.72
N THR A 87 13.70 -14.27 18.85
CA THR A 87 13.92 -14.98 20.12
C THR A 87 14.76 -14.20 21.13
N SER A 88 15.56 -13.23 20.67
CA SER A 88 16.30 -12.30 21.54
C SER A 88 15.44 -11.07 21.84
N PRO A 89 15.35 -10.63 23.11
CA PRO A 89 14.70 -9.36 23.48
C PRO A 89 15.32 -8.14 22.79
N HIS A 90 16.62 -8.21 22.49
CA HIS A 90 17.39 -7.12 21.87
C HIS A 90 18.30 -7.69 20.77
N PRO A 91 17.77 -8.00 19.57
CA PRO A 91 18.57 -8.43 18.45
C PRO A 91 19.46 -7.27 17.95
N SER A 92 20.62 -7.59 17.40
CA SER A 92 21.42 -6.60 16.69
C SER A 92 20.64 -6.06 15.48
N LEU A 93 20.87 -4.79 15.10
CA LEU A 93 20.17 -4.19 13.95
C LEU A 93 20.33 -5.02 12.65
N PRO A 94 21.52 -5.57 12.31
CA PRO A 94 21.65 -6.46 11.15
C PRO A 94 20.79 -7.73 11.25
N SER A 95 20.73 -8.36 12.44
CA SER A 95 19.90 -9.55 12.67
C SER A 95 18.42 -9.23 12.53
N PHE A 96 17.98 -8.09 13.09
CA PHE A 96 16.61 -7.62 12.99
C PHE A 96 16.19 -7.38 11.53
N VAL A 97 17.02 -6.65 10.77
CA VAL A 97 16.76 -6.40 9.34
C VAL A 97 16.73 -7.69 8.54
N GLY A 98 17.64 -8.63 8.79
CA GLY A 98 17.68 -9.92 8.09
C GLY A 98 16.43 -10.77 8.34
N ILE A 99 15.91 -10.77 9.57
CA ILE A 99 14.68 -11.50 9.93
C ILE A 99 13.47 -10.89 9.23
N ILE A 100 13.34 -9.55 9.24
CA ILE A 100 12.25 -8.86 8.53
C ILE A 100 12.30 -9.13 7.03
N GLN A 101 13.49 -9.07 6.42
CA GLN A 101 13.65 -9.36 4.99
C GLN A 101 13.22 -10.79 4.64
N THR A 102 13.59 -11.76 5.49
CA THR A 102 13.23 -13.17 5.30
C THR A 102 11.72 -13.37 5.43
N LEU A 103 11.10 -12.77 6.45
CA LEU A 103 9.65 -12.84 6.66
C LEU A 103 8.91 -12.19 5.48
N SER A 104 9.36 -11.02 5.03
CA SER A 104 8.76 -10.29 3.90
C SER A 104 8.80 -11.11 2.60
N LYS A 105 9.94 -11.77 2.30
CA LYS A 105 10.06 -12.65 1.13
C LYS A 105 9.05 -13.80 1.16
N ARG A 106 8.96 -14.51 2.30
CA ARG A 106 7.98 -15.61 2.48
C ARG A 106 6.54 -15.15 2.22
N TYR A 107 6.17 -13.96 2.67
CA TYR A 107 4.84 -13.40 2.44
C TYR A 107 4.57 -13.10 0.96
N VAL A 108 5.55 -12.53 0.25
CA VAL A 108 5.44 -12.27 -1.20
C VAL A 108 5.28 -13.59 -1.96
N ASP A 109 6.07 -14.61 -1.61
CA ASP A 109 5.96 -15.95 -2.21
C ASP A 109 4.58 -16.58 -1.94
N GLN A 110 4.05 -16.44 -0.73
CA GLN A 110 2.72 -16.96 -0.38
C GLN A 110 1.59 -16.29 -1.18
N ILE A 111 1.68 -14.97 -1.40
CA ILE A 111 0.73 -14.23 -2.24
C ILE A 111 0.83 -14.69 -3.70
N ASP A 112 2.05 -14.90 -4.20
CA ASP A 112 2.30 -15.42 -5.55
C ASP A 112 1.75 -16.86 -5.71
N ASP A 113 1.90 -17.71 -4.70
CA ASP A 113 1.33 -19.07 -4.71
C ASP A 113 -0.21 -19.08 -4.62
N MET A 114 -0.79 -18.17 -3.84
CA MET A 114 -2.25 -17.99 -3.73
C MET A 114 -2.85 -17.49 -5.04
N THR A 115 -2.22 -16.51 -5.68
CA THR A 115 -2.64 -16.01 -7.00
C THR A 115 -2.52 -17.08 -8.08
N LYS A 116 -1.52 -17.98 -7.98
CA LYS A 116 -1.35 -19.15 -8.86
C LYS A 116 -2.25 -20.35 -8.52
N SER A 117 -3.18 -20.22 -7.55
CA SER A 117 -4.15 -21.26 -7.14
C SER A 117 -3.53 -22.62 -6.75
N ARG A 118 -2.29 -22.65 -6.25
CA ARG A 118 -1.61 -23.90 -5.83
C ARG A 118 -1.93 -24.35 -4.40
N ALA A 119 -2.59 -23.51 -3.60
CA ALA A 119 -2.95 -23.83 -2.22
C ALA A 119 -4.38 -24.41 -2.13
N LYS A 120 -4.52 -25.65 -1.64
CA LYS A 120 -5.82 -26.26 -1.31
C LYS A 120 -6.50 -25.45 -0.20
N ASN A 121 -7.65 -24.86 -0.53
CA ASN A 121 -8.44 -24.01 0.36
C ASN A 121 -9.05 -24.83 1.53
N PRO A 122 -8.71 -24.57 2.80
CA PRO A 122 -9.39 -25.19 3.93
C PRO A 122 -10.83 -24.64 4.02
N ARG A 123 -11.82 -25.53 3.96
CA ARG A 123 -13.24 -25.15 4.17
C ARG A 123 -13.43 -24.60 5.59
N ARG A 124 -13.82 -23.33 5.80
CA ARG A 124 -14.55 -22.93 7.04
C ARG A 124 -15.09 -21.48 7.14
N ARG A 125 -16.28 -21.45 7.76
CA ARG A 125 -17.06 -20.44 8.52
C ARG A 125 -17.12 -19.00 7.99
N THR A 126 -18.35 -18.64 7.57
CA THR A 126 -18.87 -17.30 7.29
C THR A 126 -18.56 -16.33 8.43
N ARG A 127 -18.00 -15.15 8.10
CA ARG A 127 -17.71 -14.04 9.02
C ARG A 127 -18.15 -12.71 8.41
N GLU A 128 -18.43 -11.74 9.28
CA GLU A 128 -18.97 -10.42 8.94
C GLU A 128 -18.03 -9.60 8.00
N PRO A 129 -18.59 -8.78 7.10
CA PRO A 129 -17.82 -7.99 6.14
C PRO A 129 -17.07 -6.83 6.81
N LEU A 130 -15.84 -6.57 6.35
CA LEU A 130 -15.03 -5.43 6.78
C LEU A 130 -15.45 -4.13 6.06
N ASN A 131 -15.41 -3.00 6.79
CA ASN A 131 -15.54 -1.67 6.20
C ASN A 131 -14.20 -1.24 5.57
N LEU A 132 -14.13 -1.22 4.24
CA LEU A 132 -12.99 -0.68 3.50
C LEU A 132 -13.06 0.85 3.40
N PRO A 133 -11.91 1.55 3.37
CA PRO A 133 -11.89 2.97 3.07
C PRO A 133 -12.44 3.22 1.66
N VAL A 134 -13.33 4.20 1.55
CA VAL A 134 -14.00 4.56 0.29
C VAL A 134 -12.96 5.04 -0.73
N PRO A 135 -13.02 4.56 -2.00
CA PRO A 135 -12.19 5.08 -3.07
C PRO A 135 -12.27 6.60 -3.17
N VAL A 136 -11.13 7.26 -3.32
CA VAL A 136 -11.12 8.71 -3.58
C VAL A 136 -11.30 8.92 -5.07
N GLU A 137 -12.36 9.60 -5.47
CA GLU A 137 -12.54 10.06 -6.84
C GLU A 137 -11.50 11.16 -7.13
N LEU A 138 -10.60 10.86 -8.07
CA LEU A 138 -9.66 11.84 -8.60
C LEU A 138 -10.37 12.54 -9.76
N GLN A 139 -10.73 13.81 -9.58
CA GLN A 139 -11.26 14.62 -10.67
C GLN A 139 -10.14 14.83 -11.70
N GLY A 140 -10.32 14.26 -12.88
CA GLY A 140 -9.43 14.51 -14.01
C GLY A 140 -9.58 15.96 -14.44
N SER A 141 -8.46 16.67 -14.56
CA SER A 141 -8.42 17.93 -15.31
C SER A 141 -8.63 17.59 -16.79
N THR A 142 -9.84 17.82 -17.29
CA THR A 142 -10.05 17.98 -18.73
C THR A 142 -10.41 19.44 -18.94
N ASP A 143 -9.38 20.28 -19.02
CA ASP A 143 -9.51 21.59 -19.66
C ASP A 143 -9.73 21.32 -21.15
N ALA A 144 -10.96 21.53 -21.59
CA ALA A 144 -11.26 21.89 -22.96
C ALA A 144 -12.18 23.11 -22.90
N GLU A 145 -11.58 24.27 -22.62
CA GLU A 145 -12.08 25.54 -23.14
C GLU A 145 -12.31 25.36 -24.64
N THR A 146 -13.57 25.35 -25.06
CA THR A 146 -13.93 25.75 -26.41
C THR A 146 -14.76 27.03 -26.27
N LEU A 147 -14.04 28.12 -26.06
CA LEU A 147 -14.46 29.44 -26.50
C LEU A 147 -13.82 29.66 -27.87
N GLU A 148 -14.60 29.71 -28.93
CA GLU A 148 -14.67 30.87 -29.84
C GLU A 148 -15.64 30.61 -31.02
N LEU A 149 -16.56 31.57 -31.15
CA LEU A 149 -17.43 31.97 -32.28
C LEU A 149 -18.64 31.10 -32.64
#